data_AF-A0A9N8DH87-F1
#
_entry.id   AF-A0A9N8DH87-F1
#
_cell.length_a   1.000
_cell.length_b   1.000
_cell.length_c   1.000
_cell.angle_alpha   90.00
_cell.angle_beta   90.00
_cell.angle_gamma   90.00
#
_symmetry.space_group_name_H-M   'P 1'
#
loop_
_entity.id
_entity.type
_entity.pdbx_description
1 polymer ?
#
loop_
_entity_poly.entity_id
_entity_poly.type
_entity_poly.pdbx_seq_one_letter_code
_entity_poly.pdbx_strand_id
1 'polypeptide(L)'
;MMIAEPEPTRPKAESPRPSSSSFQLRWCVGLSVFVIYVWSETMNSSIYTYQRWFKESNASLHLHIIDNTTTSTSIDLRNSVVEAASSEIKKSKSTDETPRENKSYNMGKKKSNATMIEANNGVKNKTVPQLIWLLSFPNSGTTYTNKLVQGMSGTSTATNYGQEQSGYKSSIPLSPNLPNGPFLRYPDGNTSKYLLTKSHCTGYCIRCSPDRYVLNAERFESGCRSGNHLVNGESVSSKPAYAAELVKKVVHIIRNPFDNIVARLHMQRKNWVNHGDHEEYLKLFVNNRTGFRRWCTFLAYTQVNQTAKAKQLDNFTKQLYAVSPCAAEFYRYTQWHNYAIEAAKDKPVHTLFYENYTENFNQTANELLDFLELDVVGGPEESFQPGKQYPEYFTEDEQYFIANLVRHLATNETWGLLKHYFDGILEDDELDSEEDVEAPEETEEQTDEFDKLGDDEDAEEEDSTVDKSI
;
A
#
# COMPACT_ATOMS: atom_id res chain seq x y z
N MET A 1 -23.56 8.56 -79.10
CA MET A 1 -22.47 9.49 -78.76
C MET A 1 -21.93 9.03 -77.41
N MET A 2 -20.97 8.09 -77.45
CA MET A 2 -20.33 7.51 -76.28
C MET A 2 -18.91 8.08 -76.23
N ILE A 3 -18.59 8.78 -75.15
CA ILE A 3 -17.26 9.31 -74.87
C ILE A 3 -16.65 8.35 -73.85
N ALA A 4 -15.52 7.74 -74.22
CA ALA A 4 -14.74 6.88 -73.35
C ALA A 4 -13.99 7.72 -72.31
N GLU A 5 -14.06 7.30 -71.04
CA GLU A 5 -13.24 7.87 -69.96
C GLU A 5 -11.85 7.22 -69.95
N PRO A 6 -10.78 7.98 -69.65
CA PRO A 6 -9.42 7.46 -69.63
C PRO A 6 -9.09 6.70 -68.32
N GLU A 7 -8.30 5.64 -68.44
CA GLU A 7 -7.77 4.86 -67.32
C GLU A 7 -6.91 5.71 -66.35
N PRO A 8 -6.96 5.45 -65.03
CA PRO A 8 -6.14 6.13 -64.06
C PRO A 8 -4.68 5.67 -64.13
N THR A 9 -3.78 6.65 -64.16
CA THR A 9 -2.32 6.47 -64.12
C THR A 9 -1.84 5.88 -62.78
N ARG A 10 -1.02 4.82 -62.84
CA ARG A 10 -0.33 4.24 -61.68
C ARG A 10 0.62 5.27 -61.03
N PRO A 11 0.60 5.44 -59.70
CA PRO A 11 1.62 6.22 -59.02
C PRO A 11 2.97 5.49 -59.04
N LYS A 12 4.04 6.28 -59.18
CA LYS A 12 5.44 5.82 -59.09
C LYS A 12 5.72 5.31 -57.68
N ALA A 13 6.40 4.17 -57.59
CA ALA A 13 6.83 3.59 -56.32
C ALA A 13 7.79 4.54 -55.58
N GLU A 14 7.41 4.94 -54.37
CA GLU A 14 8.33 5.53 -53.40
C GLU A 14 9.18 4.42 -52.76
N SER A 15 10.46 4.72 -52.52
CA SER A 15 11.40 3.85 -51.82
C SER A 15 10.91 3.52 -50.40
N PRO A 16 11.15 2.29 -49.89
CA PRO A 16 10.67 1.89 -48.57
C PRO A 16 11.32 2.73 -47.47
N ARG A 17 10.48 3.28 -46.57
CA ARG A 17 10.94 3.85 -45.29
C ARG A 17 11.42 2.70 -44.39
N PRO A 18 12.53 2.87 -43.64
CA PRO A 18 12.97 1.85 -42.69
C PRO A 18 11.97 1.77 -41.54
N SER A 19 11.36 0.60 -41.38
CA SER A 19 10.58 0.23 -40.20
C SER A 19 11.48 -0.45 -39.17
N SER A 20 11.20 -0.19 -37.89
CA SER A 20 11.78 -0.77 -36.68
C SER A 20 13.13 -0.20 -36.20
N SER A 21 13.15 0.04 -34.89
CA SER A 21 14.21 0.62 -34.06
C SER A 21 15.56 -0.05 -34.23
N SER A 22 16.48 0.61 -34.93
CA SER A 22 17.90 0.27 -34.94
C SER A 22 18.65 1.07 -33.87
N PHE A 23 19.35 0.39 -32.97
CA PHE A 23 20.26 1.01 -32.01
C PHE A 23 21.70 0.94 -32.54
N GLN A 24 22.46 2.03 -32.42
CA GLN A 24 23.90 2.00 -32.62
C GLN A 24 24.61 2.39 -31.33
N LEU A 25 25.32 1.44 -30.73
CA LEU A 25 26.34 1.73 -29.74
C LEU A 25 27.67 1.97 -30.46
N ARG A 26 28.27 3.13 -30.24
CA ARG A 26 29.65 3.40 -30.65
C ARG A 26 30.53 3.54 -29.43
N TRP A 27 31.62 2.78 -29.42
CA TRP A 27 32.64 2.86 -28.39
C TRP A 27 33.74 3.81 -28.86
N CYS A 28 33.93 4.92 -28.15
CA CYS A 28 35.03 5.84 -28.41
C CYS A 28 36.24 5.43 -27.55
N VAL A 29 37.21 4.77 -28.19
CA VAL A 29 38.45 4.36 -27.51
C VAL A 29 39.22 5.62 -27.10
N GLY A 30 39.42 5.82 -25.80
CA GLY A 30 40.23 6.91 -25.22
C GLY A 30 39.49 7.89 -24.31
N LEU A 31 38.17 7.84 -24.22
CA LEU A 31 37.37 8.63 -23.28
C LEU A 31 36.35 7.70 -22.61
N SER A 32 36.22 7.75 -21.28
CA SER A 32 35.22 6.99 -20.50
C SER A 32 33.79 7.54 -20.72
N VAL A 33 33.40 7.75 -21.97
CA VAL A 33 32.15 8.40 -22.38
C VAL A 33 31.39 7.48 -23.32
N PHE A 34 30.15 7.17 -22.96
CA PHE A 34 29.22 6.44 -23.82
C PHE A 34 28.25 7.43 -24.46
N VAL A 35 28.13 7.38 -25.79
CA VAL A 35 27.16 8.18 -26.54
C VAL A 35 26.10 7.22 -27.08
N ILE A 36 24.86 7.41 -26.63
CA ILE A 36 23.71 6.61 -27.07
C ILE A 36 22.84 7.51 -27.93
N TYR A 37 22.62 7.10 -29.19
CA TYR A 37 21.68 7.75 -30.09
C TYR A 37 20.36 6.99 -30.04
N VAL A 38 19.27 7.69 -29.69
CA VAL A 38 17.93 7.11 -29.59
C VAL A 38 16.96 7.92 -30.44
N TRP A 39 16.20 7.23 -31.30
CA TRP A 39 15.12 7.79 -32.10
C TRP A 39 13.79 7.56 -31.35
N SER A 40 12.97 8.60 -31.15
CA SER A 40 11.97 8.64 -30.06
C SER A 40 10.51 8.58 -30.54
N GLU A 41 9.78 7.56 -30.08
CA GLU A 41 8.34 7.69 -29.68
C GLU A 41 8.04 7.09 -28.28
N THR A 42 8.92 6.28 -27.68
CA THR A 42 8.69 5.63 -26.37
C THR A 42 9.88 5.80 -25.41
N MET A 43 10.02 6.99 -24.80
CA MET A 43 11.27 7.38 -24.12
C MET A 43 11.32 7.22 -22.59
N ASN A 44 10.22 6.94 -21.89
CA ASN A 44 10.20 7.12 -20.42
C ASN A 44 10.67 5.91 -19.58
N SER A 45 10.61 4.68 -20.09
CA SER A 45 10.96 3.48 -19.32
C SER A 45 12.48 3.24 -19.31
N SER A 46 13.12 3.26 -20.48
CA SER A 46 14.51 2.82 -20.65
C SER A 46 15.54 3.76 -19.99
N ILE A 47 15.27 5.06 -19.91
CA ILE A 47 16.21 6.06 -19.36
C ILE A 47 16.52 5.79 -17.87
N TYR A 48 15.53 5.34 -17.09
CA TYR A 48 15.71 5.09 -15.65
C TYR A 48 16.64 3.89 -15.38
N THR A 49 16.54 2.83 -16.18
CA THR A 49 17.40 1.64 -16.07
C THR A 49 18.85 1.98 -16.38
N TYR A 50 19.11 2.79 -17.42
CA TYR A 50 20.47 3.21 -17.77
C TYR A 50 21.06 4.19 -16.74
N GLN A 51 20.28 5.14 -16.22
CA GLN A 51 20.76 6.09 -15.19
C GLN A 51 21.30 5.41 -13.93
N ARG A 52 20.75 4.26 -13.56
CA ARG A 52 21.22 3.48 -12.39
C ARG A 52 22.54 2.77 -12.69
N TRP A 53 22.66 2.12 -13.85
CA TRP A 53 23.89 1.44 -14.28
C TRP A 53 25.09 2.41 -14.40
N PHE A 54 24.85 3.65 -14.86
CA PHE A 54 25.89 4.69 -14.96
C PHE A 54 26.30 5.29 -13.61
N LYS A 55 25.39 5.32 -12.62
CA LYS A 55 25.70 5.79 -11.26
C LYS A 55 26.71 4.88 -10.54
N GLU A 56 26.69 3.59 -10.85
CA GLU A 56 27.56 2.59 -10.23
C GLU A 56 28.92 2.47 -10.94
N SER A 57 29.03 2.87 -12.21
CA SER A 57 30.26 2.78 -13.01
C SER A 57 31.14 4.03 -13.04
N ASN A 58 30.78 5.09 -12.31
CA ASN A 58 31.49 6.39 -12.29
C ASN A 58 31.65 7.06 -13.67
N ALA A 59 30.87 6.62 -14.67
CA ALA A 59 30.92 7.12 -16.05
C ALA A 59 29.90 8.25 -16.29
N SER A 60 30.23 9.20 -17.16
CA SER A 60 29.29 10.27 -17.57
C SER A 60 28.43 9.78 -18.74
N LEU A 61 27.11 9.98 -18.64
CA LEU A 61 26.16 9.68 -19.70
C LEU A 61 25.75 10.99 -20.38
N HIS A 62 26.15 11.16 -21.64
CA HIS A 62 25.69 12.25 -22.49
C HIS A 62 24.62 11.72 -23.44
N LEU A 63 23.37 12.14 -23.22
CA LEU A 63 22.25 11.78 -24.08
C LEU A 63 22.09 12.85 -25.17
N HIS A 64 22.25 12.44 -26.42
CA HIS A 64 21.95 13.28 -27.58
C HIS A 64 20.61 12.87 -28.16
N ILE A 65 19.61 13.75 -28.02
CA ILE A 65 18.31 13.57 -28.64
C ILE A 65 18.37 14.23 -30.02
N ILE A 66 18.20 13.45 -31.07
CA ILE A 66 18.11 13.94 -32.45
C ILE A 66 16.64 13.87 -32.84
N ASP A 67 16.00 15.02 -32.99
CA ASP A 67 14.68 15.10 -33.61
C ASP A 67 14.79 15.34 -35.13
N ASN A 68 13.67 15.30 -35.83
CA ASN A 68 13.61 15.53 -37.29
C ASN A 68 13.99 16.95 -37.72
N THR A 69 14.39 17.85 -36.80
CA THR A 69 14.74 19.25 -37.08
C THR A 69 16.23 19.55 -37.03
N THR A 70 17.11 18.54 -37.00
CA THR A 70 18.58 18.70 -37.01
C THR A 70 19.16 19.45 -35.80
N THR A 71 18.38 19.65 -34.74
CA THR A 71 18.87 20.26 -33.49
C THR A 71 19.28 19.17 -32.50
N SER A 72 20.56 19.17 -32.09
CA SER A 72 21.08 18.28 -31.06
C SER A 72 21.04 19.01 -29.72
N THR A 73 20.21 18.55 -28.79
CA THR A 73 20.23 19.02 -27.40
C THR A 73 21.04 18.04 -26.54
N SER A 74 22.09 18.54 -25.89
CA SER A 74 22.86 17.77 -24.91
C SER A 74 22.27 17.99 -23.53
N ILE A 75 21.84 16.92 -22.87
CA ILE A 75 21.29 16.98 -21.52
C ILE A 75 22.26 16.27 -20.57
N ASP A 76 22.84 17.03 -19.63
CA ASP A 76 23.52 16.44 -18.47
C ASP A 76 22.46 16.00 -17.45
N LEU A 77 22.17 14.70 -17.45
CA LEU A 77 21.14 14.09 -16.60
C LEU A 77 21.50 14.12 -15.11
N ARG A 78 22.75 14.44 -14.75
CA ARG A 78 23.17 14.49 -13.33
C ARG A 78 22.56 15.70 -12.60
N ASN A 79 22.30 16.80 -13.31
CA ASN A 79 21.85 18.06 -12.71
C ASN A 79 20.38 18.40 -12.96
N SER A 80 19.79 18.04 -14.12
CA SER A 80 18.46 18.58 -14.50
C SER A 80 17.28 18.06 -13.66
N VAL A 81 17.27 16.77 -13.30
CA VAL A 81 16.19 16.17 -12.49
C VAL A 81 16.37 16.47 -11.00
N VAL A 82 17.62 16.57 -10.55
CA VAL A 82 17.96 16.96 -9.17
C VAL A 82 17.59 18.41 -8.92
N GLU A 83 17.79 19.31 -9.89
CA GLU A 83 17.41 20.72 -9.77
C GLU A 83 15.89 20.94 -9.86
N ALA A 84 15.18 20.22 -10.74
CA ALA A 84 13.71 20.29 -10.82
C ALA A 84 13.05 19.81 -9.51
N ALA A 85 13.46 18.65 -8.99
CA ALA A 85 12.91 18.12 -7.74
C ALA A 85 13.40 18.91 -6.51
N SER A 86 14.65 19.39 -6.49
CA SER A 86 15.18 20.17 -5.37
C SER A 86 14.64 21.60 -5.33
N SER A 87 14.33 22.21 -6.49
CA SER A 87 13.72 23.54 -6.55
C SER A 87 12.27 23.52 -6.07
N GLU A 88 11.52 22.45 -6.33
CA GLU A 88 10.19 22.23 -5.74
C GLU A 88 10.23 21.98 -4.23
N ILE A 89 11.22 21.23 -3.73
CA ILE A 89 11.41 20.99 -2.28
C ILE A 89 11.86 22.27 -1.55
N LYS A 90 12.69 23.11 -2.17
CA LYS A 90 13.06 24.42 -1.60
C LYS A 90 11.88 25.38 -1.56
N LYS A 91 10.96 25.33 -2.54
CA LYS A 91 9.70 26.09 -2.49
C LYS A 91 8.76 25.59 -1.39
N SER A 92 8.66 24.27 -1.17
CA SER A 92 7.80 23.72 -0.10
C SER A 92 8.37 23.90 1.31
N LYS A 93 9.69 23.98 1.46
CA LYS A 93 10.35 24.25 2.76
C LYS A 93 10.37 25.73 3.15
N SER A 94 10.05 26.64 2.22
CA SER A 94 10.08 28.09 2.46
C SER A 94 8.80 28.64 3.10
N THR A 95 7.75 27.84 3.29
CA THR A 95 6.46 28.30 3.85
C THR A 95 5.95 27.52 5.05
N ASP A 96 6.70 26.58 5.63
CA ASP A 96 6.24 25.92 6.86
C ASP A 96 7.38 25.25 7.63
N GLU A 97 8.10 26.04 8.43
CA GLU A 97 8.87 25.57 9.57
C GLU A 97 9.19 26.80 10.45
N THR A 98 8.14 27.38 11.06
CA THR A 98 8.35 28.05 12.34
C THR A 98 8.44 26.95 13.39
N PRO A 99 9.52 26.88 14.19
CA PRO A 99 9.55 26.03 15.36
C PRO A 99 8.36 26.43 16.24
N ARG A 100 7.37 25.56 16.39
CA ARG A 100 6.41 25.70 17.49
C ARG A 100 7.18 25.49 18.78
N GLU A 101 7.66 26.59 19.35
CA GLU A 101 8.01 26.65 20.76
C GLU A 101 6.83 26.06 21.54
N ASN A 102 7.12 25.01 22.31
CA ASN A 102 6.24 24.52 23.36
C ASN A 102 6.08 25.64 24.40
N LYS A 103 5.18 26.59 24.15
CA LYS A 103 4.62 27.41 25.21
C LYS A 103 3.78 26.49 26.07
N SER A 104 4.40 26.01 27.14
CA SER A 104 3.73 25.48 28.32
C SER A 104 2.72 26.53 28.81
N TYR A 105 1.50 26.47 28.27
CA TYR A 105 0.37 27.22 28.78
C TYR A 105 -0.03 26.59 30.10
N ASN A 106 0.39 27.25 31.18
CA ASN A 106 -0.11 27.02 32.53
C ASN A 106 -1.57 27.52 32.57
N MET A 107 -2.49 26.72 32.05
CA MET A 107 -3.93 26.95 32.16
C MET A 107 -4.31 26.75 33.63
N GLY A 108 -4.56 27.87 34.31
CA GLY A 108 -5.17 27.87 35.63
C GLY A 108 -6.42 26.98 35.63
N LYS A 109 -6.47 26.09 36.62
CA LYS A 109 -7.61 25.21 36.91
C LYS A 109 -8.88 26.04 37.11
N LYS A 110 -9.61 26.33 36.04
CA LYS A 110 -11.02 26.70 36.13
C LYS A 110 -11.80 25.40 36.25
N LYS A 111 -12.24 25.10 37.47
CA LYS A 111 -13.30 24.12 37.74
C LYS A 111 -14.57 24.61 37.04
N SER A 112 -14.80 24.15 35.81
CA SER A 112 -16.16 24.14 35.25
C SER A 112 -16.90 22.98 35.90
N ASN A 113 -17.89 23.31 36.72
CA ASN A 113 -18.88 22.34 37.18
C ASN A 113 -19.72 21.94 35.97
N ALA A 114 -19.26 20.92 35.23
CA ALA A 114 -20.11 20.19 34.32
C ALA A 114 -21.06 19.35 35.18
N THR A 115 -22.30 19.80 35.26
CA THR A 115 -23.41 19.05 35.85
C THR A 115 -23.61 17.78 35.02
N MET A 116 -22.90 16.71 35.38
CA MET A 116 -23.22 15.37 34.90
C MET A 116 -24.59 15.00 35.45
N ILE A 117 -25.47 14.64 34.52
CA ILE A 117 -26.81 14.13 34.79
C ILE A 117 -26.64 12.83 35.60
N GLU A 118 -26.93 12.88 36.89
CA GLU A 118 -27.10 11.72 37.75
C GLU A 118 -28.42 11.02 37.39
N ALA A 119 -28.38 10.23 36.33
CA ALA A 119 -29.39 9.23 36.03
C ALA A 119 -28.71 7.87 36.02
N ASN A 120 -28.37 7.31 37.18
CA ASN A 120 -27.87 5.93 37.28
C ASN A 120 -28.04 5.35 38.69
N ASN A 121 -29.21 4.78 38.98
CA ASN A 121 -29.39 3.86 40.10
C ASN A 121 -30.19 2.59 39.71
N GLY A 122 -30.18 2.22 38.43
CA GLY A 122 -30.87 1.00 37.97
C GLY A 122 -30.35 0.37 36.67
N VAL A 123 -29.25 0.87 36.10
CA VAL A 123 -28.68 0.29 34.88
C VAL A 123 -27.95 -0.98 35.27
N LYS A 124 -28.63 -2.13 35.12
CA LYS A 124 -28.01 -3.46 35.08
C LYS A 124 -26.75 -3.35 34.24
N ASN A 125 -25.60 -3.77 34.78
CA ASN A 125 -24.31 -3.78 34.09
C ASN A 125 -24.45 -4.39 32.69
N LYS A 126 -24.70 -3.56 31.68
CA LYS A 126 -24.85 -4.00 30.31
C LYS A 126 -23.46 -4.45 29.89
N THR A 127 -23.31 -5.75 29.70
CA THR A 127 -22.05 -6.35 29.25
C THR A 127 -21.62 -5.67 27.96
N VAL A 128 -20.37 -5.22 27.90
CA VAL A 128 -19.81 -4.60 26.69
C VAL A 128 -19.87 -5.62 25.55
N PRO A 129 -20.43 -5.28 24.38
CA PRO A 129 -20.45 -6.18 23.23
C PRO A 129 -19.04 -6.66 22.87
N GLN A 130 -18.94 -7.91 22.43
CA GLN A 130 -17.68 -8.44 21.88
C GLN A 130 -17.46 -7.83 20.50
N LEU A 131 -16.19 -7.62 20.12
CA LEU A 131 -15.86 -6.96 18.87
C LEU A 131 -15.52 -7.98 17.78
N ILE A 132 -15.95 -7.67 16.56
CA ILE A 132 -15.48 -8.32 15.33
C ILE A 132 -14.73 -7.26 14.54
N TRP A 133 -13.45 -7.46 14.28
CA TRP A 133 -12.72 -6.50 13.44
C TRP A 133 -13.12 -6.65 11.99
N LEU A 134 -13.46 -5.52 11.36
CA LEU A 134 -13.52 -5.41 9.91
C LEU A 134 -12.20 -4.85 9.41
N LEU A 135 -11.27 -5.75 9.08
CA LEU A 135 -9.94 -5.44 8.61
C LEU A 135 -9.92 -5.26 7.10
N SER A 136 -9.36 -4.15 6.64
CA SER A 136 -9.23 -3.88 5.21
C SER A 136 -8.16 -2.85 4.95
N PHE A 137 -7.33 -3.08 3.93
CA PHE A 137 -6.47 -2.04 3.39
C PHE A 137 -7.35 -0.84 2.95
N PRO A 138 -6.93 0.41 3.16
CA PRO A 138 -7.79 1.56 2.87
C PRO A 138 -8.38 1.55 1.46
N ASN A 139 -9.66 1.89 1.35
CA ASN A 139 -10.47 1.89 0.11
C ASN A 139 -10.80 0.51 -0.49
N SER A 140 -10.80 -0.56 0.31
CA SER A 140 -11.24 -1.89 -0.17
C SER A 140 -12.71 -2.21 0.15
N GLY A 141 -13.56 -1.21 0.43
CA GLY A 141 -15.01 -1.44 0.54
C GLY A 141 -15.61 -1.54 1.94
N THR A 142 -14.87 -1.17 2.99
CA THR A 142 -15.38 -1.18 4.38
C THR A 142 -16.61 -0.32 4.60
N THR A 143 -16.70 0.85 3.96
CA THR A 143 -17.89 1.72 4.08
C THR A 143 -19.13 1.03 3.56
N TYR A 144 -19.05 0.39 2.39
CA TYR A 144 -20.15 -0.37 1.81
C TYR A 144 -20.54 -1.55 2.72
N THR A 145 -19.55 -2.32 3.16
CA THR A 145 -19.78 -3.50 4.02
C THR A 145 -20.46 -3.13 5.34
N ASN A 146 -20.07 -2.02 5.99
CA ASN A 146 -20.76 -1.55 7.20
C ASN A 146 -22.21 -1.17 6.94
N LYS A 147 -22.49 -0.43 5.85
CA LYS A 147 -23.87 -0.06 5.47
C LYS A 147 -24.72 -1.27 5.12
N LEU A 148 -24.14 -2.25 4.43
CA LEU A 148 -24.79 -3.51 4.09
C LEU A 148 -25.24 -4.25 5.35
N VAL A 149 -24.30 -4.48 6.28
CA VAL A 149 -24.58 -5.16 7.55
C VAL A 149 -25.66 -4.42 8.33
N GLN A 150 -25.56 -3.09 8.41
CA GLN A 150 -26.57 -2.28 9.08
C GLN A 150 -27.95 -2.41 8.43
N GLY A 151 -28.05 -2.19 7.11
CA GLY A 151 -29.33 -2.21 6.40
C GLY A 151 -30.02 -3.57 6.47
N MET A 152 -29.24 -4.65 6.34
CA MET A 152 -29.79 -6.01 6.35
C MET A 152 -30.13 -6.53 7.74
N SER A 153 -29.37 -6.16 8.78
CA SER A 153 -29.60 -6.67 10.14
C SER A 153 -30.37 -5.73 11.07
N GLY A 154 -30.50 -4.45 10.69
CA GLY A 154 -31.05 -3.41 11.56
C GLY A 154 -30.19 -3.15 12.81
N THR A 155 -28.97 -3.69 12.87
CA THR A 155 -28.03 -3.49 13.99
C THR A 155 -27.01 -2.40 13.67
N SER A 156 -26.52 -1.73 14.72
CA SER A 156 -25.45 -0.76 14.60
C SER A 156 -24.11 -1.43 14.33
N THR A 157 -23.17 -0.68 13.79
CA THR A 157 -21.76 -1.06 13.64
C THR A 157 -20.89 -0.05 14.38
N ALA A 158 -19.61 -0.36 14.58
CA ALA A 158 -18.65 0.52 15.22
C ALA A 158 -17.44 0.84 14.34
N THR A 159 -16.67 1.82 14.77
CA THR A 159 -15.43 2.25 14.13
C THR A 159 -14.42 2.71 15.17
N ASN A 160 -13.14 2.47 14.94
CA ASN A 160 -12.08 3.09 15.75
C ASN A 160 -11.87 4.57 15.39
N TYR A 161 -12.51 5.05 14.32
CA TYR A 161 -12.32 6.37 13.75
C TYR A 161 -13.54 7.24 14.04
N GLY A 162 -13.56 7.87 15.21
CA GLY A 162 -14.68 8.68 15.68
C GLY A 162 -15.01 9.87 14.77
N GLN A 163 -14.06 10.32 13.95
CA GLN A 163 -14.30 11.33 12.91
C GLN A 163 -15.22 10.85 11.77
N GLU A 164 -15.50 9.55 11.67
CA GLU A 164 -16.47 9.02 10.71
C GLU A 164 -17.93 9.22 11.16
N GLN A 165 -18.16 9.65 12.40
CA GLN A 165 -19.49 10.01 12.90
C GLN A 165 -19.84 11.44 12.42
N SER A 166 -20.39 11.55 11.22
CA SER A 166 -20.85 12.84 10.69
C SER A 166 -21.92 13.47 11.58
N GLY A 167 -21.83 14.77 11.82
CA GLY A 167 -22.85 15.54 12.54
C GLY A 167 -22.66 15.64 14.05
N TYR A 168 -21.69 14.92 14.64
CA TYR A 168 -21.41 14.97 16.07
C TYR A 168 -20.16 15.79 16.38
N LYS A 169 -20.24 16.62 17.43
CA LYS A 169 -19.07 17.35 17.97
C LYS A 169 -18.17 16.42 18.80
N SER A 170 -18.75 15.39 19.41
CA SER A 170 -18.00 14.43 20.21
C SER A 170 -18.38 13.03 19.79
N SER A 171 -17.38 12.16 19.65
CA SER A 171 -17.60 10.78 19.27
C SER A 171 -18.33 10.01 20.36
N ILE A 172 -19.29 9.17 19.97
CA ILE A 172 -20.12 8.40 20.92
C ILE A 172 -19.47 7.03 21.15
N PRO A 173 -18.87 6.77 22.34
CA PRO A 173 -18.21 5.51 22.62
C PRO A 173 -19.23 4.38 22.73
N LEU A 174 -18.81 3.16 22.40
CA LEU A 174 -19.61 1.95 22.55
C LEU A 174 -20.08 1.73 24.00
N SER A 175 -19.23 2.08 24.97
CA SER A 175 -19.49 1.94 26.39
C SER A 175 -18.85 3.10 27.15
N PRO A 176 -19.44 3.56 28.27
CA PRO A 176 -18.80 4.55 29.15
C PRO A 176 -17.41 4.11 29.66
N ASN A 177 -17.17 2.80 29.76
CA ASN A 177 -15.89 2.23 30.19
C ASN A 177 -14.82 2.23 29.06
N LEU A 178 -15.22 2.60 27.84
CA LEU A 178 -14.38 2.65 26.65
C LEU A 178 -14.41 4.06 26.03
N PRO A 179 -14.02 5.12 26.78
CA PRO A 179 -14.18 6.51 26.34
C PRO A 179 -13.37 6.82 25.07
N ASN A 180 -12.32 6.04 24.82
CA ASN A 180 -11.39 6.22 23.71
C ASN A 180 -11.73 5.40 22.45
N GLY A 181 -12.85 4.68 22.47
CA GLY A 181 -13.34 3.86 21.38
C GLY A 181 -13.46 2.36 21.72
N PRO A 182 -14.09 1.56 20.84
CA PRO A 182 -14.60 1.96 19.54
C PRO A 182 -15.88 2.81 19.66
N PHE A 183 -16.25 3.50 18.59
CA PHE A 183 -17.37 4.44 18.55
C PHE A 183 -18.52 3.90 17.70
N LEU A 184 -19.76 4.10 18.14
CA LEU A 184 -20.95 3.66 17.40
C LEU A 184 -21.14 4.47 16.13
N ARG A 185 -21.13 3.85 14.96
CA ARG A 185 -21.42 4.57 13.70
C ARG A 185 -22.86 5.09 13.68
N TYR A 186 -23.79 4.33 14.27
CA TYR A 186 -25.22 4.64 14.31
C TYR A 186 -25.75 4.49 15.74
N PRO A 187 -25.69 5.55 16.56
CA PRO A 187 -26.01 5.48 17.99
C PRO A 187 -27.44 5.03 18.31
N ASP A 188 -28.38 5.30 17.41
CA ASP A 188 -29.79 4.96 17.58
C ASP A 188 -30.12 3.49 17.22
N GLY A 189 -29.16 2.77 16.63
CA GLY A 189 -29.32 1.38 16.23
C GLY A 189 -29.16 0.40 17.39
N ASN A 190 -29.83 -0.76 17.29
CA ASN A 190 -29.67 -1.84 18.26
C ASN A 190 -28.24 -2.40 18.21
N THR A 191 -27.74 -2.82 19.38
CA THR A 191 -26.44 -3.50 19.50
C THR A 191 -26.66 -4.99 19.69
N SER A 192 -25.91 -5.81 18.96
CA SER A 192 -25.90 -7.27 19.08
C SER A 192 -24.82 -7.73 20.08
N LYS A 193 -24.74 -9.06 20.28
CA LYS A 193 -23.66 -9.70 21.07
C LYS A 193 -22.27 -9.40 20.48
N TYR A 194 -22.18 -9.41 19.15
CA TYR A 194 -20.97 -9.16 18.39
C TYR A 194 -21.09 -7.91 17.52
N LEU A 195 -20.25 -6.92 17.75
CA LEU A 195 -20.29 -5.66 17.04
C LEU A 195 -19.18 -5.58 15.99
N LEU A 196 -19.57 -5.52 14.71
CA LEU A 196 -18.65 -5.29 13.62
C LEU A 196 -18.00 -3.91 13.76
N THR A 197 -16.68 -3.89 13.88
CA THR A 197 -15.89 -2.70 14.20
C THR A 197 -14.85 -2.45 13.12
N LYS A 198 -15.02 -1.36 12.38
CA LYS A 198 -14.08 -0.94 11.33
C LYS A 198 -12.71 -0.57 11.91
N SER A 199 -11.67 -1.17 11.34
CA SER A 199 -10.27 -0.80 11.59
C SER A 199 -9.42 -0.97 10.32
N HIS A 200 -8.59 0.02 10.02
CA HIS A 200 -7.54 -0.05 9.01
C HIS A 200 -6.17 -0.36 9.62
N CYS A 201 -6.10 -0.55 10.94
CA CYS A 201 -4.86 -0.76 11.68
C CYS A 201 -3.85 0.36 11.47
N THR A 202 -2.57 0.01 11.29
CA THR A 202 -1.49 0.93 10.90
C THR A 202 -0.81 0.38 9.64
N GLY A 203 0.27 1.02 9.18
CA GLY A 203 1.08 0.51 8.07
C GLY A 203 0.59 0.85 6.67
N TYR A 204 -0.48 1.63 6.55
CA TYR A 204 -1.02 2.07 5.26
C TYR A 204 -0.74 3.55 4.95
N CYS A 205 -0.01 4.29 5.78
CA CYS A 205 0.17 5.74 5.60
C CYS A 205 0.75 6.12 4.22
N ILE A 206 0.40 7.31 3.73
CA ILE A 206 0.91 7.91 2.49
C ILE A 206 2.04 8.88 2.86
N ARG A 207 3.16 8.87 2.14
CA ARG A 207 4.33 9.75 2.37
C ARG A 207 4.93 9.65 3.79
N CYS A 208 4.83 8.49 4.40
CA CYS A 208 5.50 8.21 5.66
C CYS A 208 6.82 7.46 5.44
N SER A 209 7.70 7.51 6.43
CA SER A 209 8.94 6.75 6.49
C SER A 209 8.68 5.25 6.70
N PRO A 210 9.62 4.36 6.28
CA PRO A 210 9.47 2.91 6.40
C PRO A 210 9.14 2.41 7.79
N ASP A 211 9.65 3.02 8.86
CA ASP A 211 9.33 2.63 10.24
C ASP A 211 7.84 2.71 10.59
N ARG A 212 7.02 3.35 9.74
CA ARG A 212 5.57 3.45 9.92
C ARG A 212 4.78 2.34 9.23
N TYR A 213 5.40 1.59 8.31
CA TYR A 213 4.74 0.53 7.53
C TYR A 213 5.53 -0.77 7.36
N VAL A 214 6.81 -0.78 7.73
CA VAL A 214 7.58 -1.99 8.03
C VAL A 214 7.39 -2.23 9.52
N LEU A 215 6.54 -3.19 9.86
CA LEU A 215 6.05 -3.40 11.23
C LEU A 215 6.32 -4.82 11.69
N ASN A 216 6.07 -5.08 12.96
CA ASN A 216 5.86 -6.44 13.47
C ASN A 216 4.36 -6.62 13.77
N ALA A 217 3.97 -7.87 14.01
CA ALA A 217 2.58 -8.24 14.30
C ALA A 217 1.99 -7.47 15.48
N GLU A 218 2.74 -7.33 16.56
CA GLU A 218 2.31 -6.63 17.79
C GLU A 218 1.97 -5.16 17.52
N ARG A 219 2.85 -4.44 16.82
CA ARG A 219 2.61 -3.03 16.48
C ARG A 219 1.46 -2.86 15.50
N PHE A 220 1.29 -3.81 14.59
CA PHE A 220 0.14 -3.82 13.67
C PHE A 220 -1.18 -4.01 14.43
N GLU A 221 -1.26 -5.04 15.29
CA GLU A 221 -2.40 -5.35 16.17
C GLU A 221 -2.76 -4.15 17.06
N SER A 222 -1.76 -3.54 17.70
CA SER A 222 -1.97 -2.36 18.54
C SER A 222 -2.54 -1.18 17.75
N GLY A 223 -2.08 -1.02 16.51
CA GLY A 223 -2.66 -0.09 15.54
C GLY A 223 -4.11 -0.43 15.20
N CYS A 224 -4.48 -1.71 15.14
CA CYS A 224 -5.86 -2.16 14.95
C CYS A 224 -6.81 -1.77 16.09
N ARG A 225 -6.29 -1.39 17.27
CA ARG A 225 -7.05 -0.90 18.44
C ARG A 225 -6.93 0.60 18.66
N SER A 226 -6.22 1.29 17.79
CA SER A 226 -5.96 2.72 17.90
C SER A 226 -6.79 3.50 16.88
N GLY A 227 -6.98 4.79 17.13
CA GLY A 227 -7.75 5.62 16.23
C GLY A 227 -7.71 7.09 16.61
N ASN A 228 -8.52 7.87 15.93
CA ASN A 228 -8.79 9.26 16.28
C ASN A 228 -10.26 9.38 16.64
N HIS A 229 -10.59 10.32 17.51
CA HIS A 229 -11.97 10.59 17.88
C HIS A 229 -12.20 12.07 18.10
N LEU A 230 -13.45 12.49 18.04
CA LEU A 230 -13.82 13.89 18.21
C LEU A 230 -14.11 14.18 19.69
N VAL A 231 -13.52 15.26 20.19
CA VAL A 231 -13.84 15.87 21.49
C VAL A 231 -14.10 17.34 21.23
N ASN A 232 -15.36 17.77 21.35
CA ASN A 232 -15.77 19.17 21.09
C ASN A 232 -15.37 19.69 19.70
N GLY A 233 -15.35 18.82 18.69
CA GLY A 233 -14.99 19.11 17.31
C GLY A 233 -13.51 18.91 16.99
N GLU A 234 -12.67 18.65 18.00
CA GLU A 234 -11.23 18.43 17.82
C GLU A 234 -10.91 16.94 17.71
N SER A 235 -10.05 16.59 16.75
CA SER A 235 -9.58 15.21 16.56
C SER A 235 -8.45 14.88 17.55
N VAL A 236 -8.74 13.98 18.49
CA VAL A 236 -7.79 13.48 19.50
C VAL A 236 -7.39 12.04 19.16
N SER A 237 -6.09 11.74 19.19
CA SER A 237 -5.59 10.37 18.98
C SER A 237 -5.76 9.52 20.24
N SER A 238 -6.33 8.33 20.11
CA SER A 238 -6.40 7.31 21.15
C SER A 238 -5.43 6.17 20.88
N LYS A 239 -4.64 5.78 21.90
CA LYS A 239 -3.65 4.70 21.81
C LYS A 239 -3.57 3.89 23.11
N PRO A 240 -3.66 2.55 23.03
CA PRO A 240 -4.76 1.80 22.38
C PRO A 240 -6.11 2.10 23.06
N ALA A 241 -7.21 2.05 22.30
CA ALA A 241 -8.53 2.43 22.79
C ALA A 241 -9.19 1.38 23.71
N TYR A 242 -8.86 0.11 23.51
CA TYR A 242 -9.45 -1.02 24.23
C TYR A 242 -8.50 -2.23 24.30
N ALA A 243 -8.85 -3.21 25.14
CA ALA A 243 -8.06 -4.43 25.37
C ALA A 243 -8.23 -5.44 24.21
N ALA A 244 -7.18 -6.20 23.87
CA ALA A 244 -7.18 -7.12 22.73
C ALA A 244 -8.19 -8.27 22.90
N GLU A 245 -8.47 -8.65 24.15
CA GLU A 245 -9.38 -9.72 24.54
C GLU A 245 -10.83 -9.44 24.17
N LEU A 246 -11.20 -8.18 23.91
CA LEU A 246 -12.54 -7.83 23.44
C LEU A 246 -12.80 -8.28 22.00
N VAL A 247 -11.74 -8.52 21.22
CA VAL A 247 -11.83 -8.91 19.81
C VAL A 247 -11.93 -10.43 19.71
N LYS A 248 -13.07 -10.92 19.20
CA LYS A 248 -13.38 -12.36 19.17
C LYS A 248 -13.37 -12.97 17.78
N LYS A 249 -13.60 -12.18 16.72
CA LYS A 249 -13.61 -12.64 15.33
C LYS A 249 -13.00 -11.57 14.42
N VAL A 250 -12.66 -11.96 13.20
CA VAL A 250 -12.14 -11.05 12.16
C VAL A 250 -12.90 -11.27 10.86
N VAL A 251 -13.32 -10.18 10.23
CA VAL A 251 -13.71 -10.13 8.82
C VAL A 251 -12.55 -9.46 8.08
N HIS A 252 -11.92 -10.18 7.17
CA HIS A 252 -10.78 -9.70 6.39
C HIS A 252 -11.21 -9.43 4.95
N ILE A 253 -11.30 -8.15 4.57
CA ILE A 253 -11.66 -7.78 3.20
C ILE A 253 -10.40 -7.75 2.33
N ILE A 254 -10.44 -8.51 1.26
CA ILE A 254 -9.48 -8.49 0.15
C ILE A 254 -10.16 -7.82 -1.05
N ARG A 255 -9.41 -7.01 -1.79
CA ARG A 255 -9.83 -6.40 -3.07
C ARG A 255 -8.70 -6.55 -4.06
N ASN A 256 -9.03 -6.64 -5.35
CA ASN A 256 -8.04 -6.66 -6.43
C ASN A 256 -6.92 -5.61 -6.17
N PRO A 257 -5.65 -6.04 -6.11
CA PRO A 257 -4.54 -5.16 -5.73
C PRO A 257 -4.37 -4.01 -6.71
N PHE A 258 -4.53 -4.22 -8.02
CA PHE A 258 -4.45 -3.16 -9.03
C PHE A 258 -5.53 -2.10 -8.79
N ASP A 259 -6.76 -2.54 -8.57
CA ASP A 259 -7.88 -1.63 -8.37
C ASP A 259 -7.77 -0.86 -7.06
N ASN A 260 -7.29 -1.53 -6.01
CA ASN A 260 -7.18 -0.91 -4.71
C ASN A 260 -6.10 0.19 -4.71
N ILE A 261 -4.94 -0.04 -5.35
CA ILE A 261 -3.89 0.99 -5.45
C ILE A 261 -4.36 2.20 -6.28
N VAL A 262 -5.11 2.01 -7.36
CA VAL A 262 -5.69 3.15 -8.12
C VAL A 262 -6.75 3.89 -7.29
N ALA A 263 -7.59 3.16 -6.56
CA ALA A 263 -8.58 3.77 -5.67
C ALA A 263 -7.92 4.63 -4.57
N ARG A 264 -6.68 4.32 -4.15
CA ARG A 264 -5.93 5.16 -3.21
C ARG A 264 -5.53 6.51 -3.80
N LEU A 265 -5.12 6.58 -5.06
CA LEU A 265 -4.93 7.85 -5.75
C LEU A 265 -6.23 8.66 -5.75
N HIS A 266 -7.34 8.02 -6.10
CA HIS A 266 -8.65 8.69 -6.20
C HIS A 266 -9.08 9.24 -4.83
N MET A 267 -8.88 8.48 -3.75
CA MET A 267 -9.10 8.95 -2.38
C MET A 267 -8.19 10.14 -2.05
N GLN A 268 -6.90 10.06 -2.37
CA GLN A 268 -5.95 11.13 -2.08
C GLN A 268 -6.35 12.43 -2.78
N ARG A 269 -6.79 12.35 -4.04
CA ARG A 269 -7.32 13.51 -4.77
C ARG A 269 -8.60 14.06 -4.16
N LYS A 270 -9.53 13.19 -3.76
CA LYS A 270 -10.74 13.63 -3.05
C LYS A 270 -10.38 14.39 -1.76
N ASN A 271 -9.39 13.90 -1.02
CA ASN A 271 -8.89 14.59 0.16
C ASN A 271 -8.31 15.96 -0.21
N TRP A 272 -7.50 16.06 -1.26
CA TRP A 272 -6.96 17.36 -1.73
C TRP A 272 -8.05 18.36 -2.14
N VAL A 273 -9.10 17.91 -2.83
CA VAL A 273 -10.26 18.75 -3.16
C VAL A 273 -10.93 19.26 -1.89
N ASN A 274 -11.13 18.38 -0.90
CA ASN A 274 -11.81 18.74 0.35
C ASN A 274 -11.02 19.73 1.23
N HIS A 275 -9.69 19.74 1.15
CA HIS A 275 -8.84 20.66 1.94
C HIS A 275 -8.60 22.01 1.24
N GLY A 276 -8.74 22.07 -0.10
CA GLY A 276 -8.75 23.34 -0.86
C GLY A 276 -7.37 23.97 -1.12
N ASP A 277 -6.27 23.33 -0.73
CA ASP A 277 -4.91 23.90 -0.72
C ASP A 277 -3.90 23.11 -1.60
N HIS A 278 -4.42 22.34 -2.58
CA HIS A 278 -3.61 21.40 -3.36
C HIS A 278 -3.89 21.45 -4.87
N GLU A 279 -4.17 22.65 -5.42
CA GLU A 279 -4.51 22.82 -6.84
C GLU A 279 -3.42 22.28 -7.79
N GLU A 280 -2.14 22.47 -7.45
CA GLU A 280 -1.01 21.94 -8.21
C GLU A 280 -1.02 20.40 -8.28
N TYR A 281 -1.29 19.72 -7.16
CA TYR A 281 -1.41 18.27 -7.12
C TYR A 281 -2.61 17.76 -7.90
N LEU A 282 -3.72 18.51 -7.88
CA LEU A 282 -4.92 18.15 -8.66
C LEU A 282 -4.68 18.23 -10.16
N LYS A 283 -3.87 19.19 -10.62
CA LYS A 283 -3.41 19.31 -12.02
C LYS A 283 -2.39 18.23 -12.39
N LEU A 284 -1.47 17.90 -11.47
CA LEU A 284 -0.37 16.98 -11.74
C LEU A 284 -0.83 15.51 -11.78
N PHE A 285 -1.65 15.11 -10.80
CA PHE A 285 -2.00 13.71 -10.54
C PHE A 285 -3.41 13.36 -11.01
N VAL A 286 -3.78 13.72 -12.24
CA VAL A 286 -5.13 13.48 -12.81
C VAL A 286 -5.59 12.01 -12.71
N ASN A 287 -6.91 11.78 -12.72
CA ASN A 287 -7.52 10.43 -12.69
C ASN A 287 -7.38 9.72 -14.05
N ASN A 288 -6.16 9.45 -14.47
CA ASN A 288 -5.84 8.61 -15.62
C ASN A 288 -4.45 7.99 -15.43
N ARG A 289 -4.03 7.13 -16.38
CA ARG A 289 -2.72 6.46 -16.33
C ARG A 289 -1.54 7.42 -16.15
N THR A 290 -1.51 8.54 -16.88
CA THR A 290 -0.43 9.54 -16.78
C THR A 290 -0.35 10.17 -15.40
N GLY A 291 -1.49 10.61 -14.85
CA GLY A 291 -1.53 11.21 -13.51
C GLY A 291 -1.17 10.21 -12.41
N PHE A 292 -1.57 8.94 -12.58
CA PHE A 292 -1.20 7.86 -11.68
C PHE A 292 0.29 7.53 -11.71
N ARG A 293 0.91 7.44 -12.89
CA ARG A 293 2.37 7.26 -12.99
C ARG A 293 3.13 8.38 -12.29
N ARG A 294 2.71 9.63 -12.50
CA ARG A 294 3.28 10.80 -11.80
C ARG A 294 3.14 10.70 -10.28
N TRP A 295 1.96 10.28 -9.80
CA TRP A 295 1.73 10.07 -8.37
C TRP A 295 2.64 8.99 -7.79
N CYS A 296 2.81 7.89 -8.52
CA CYS A 296 3.69 6.80 -8.10
C CYS A 296 5.16 7.20 -8.10
N THR A 297 5.63 7.95 -9.10
CA THR A 297 6.98 8.53 -9.11
C THR A 297 7.19 9.49 -7.95
N PHE A 298 6.19 10.32 -7.64
CA PHE A 298 6.23 11.23 -6.51
C PHE A 298 6.37 10.48 -5.17
N LEU A 299 5.59 9.42 -4.98
CA LEU A 299 5.72 8.55 -3.80
C LEU A 299 7.09 7.86 -3.76
N ALA A 300 7.53 7.32 -4.90
CA ALA A 300 8.81 6.65 -5.04
C ALA A 300 9.99 7.57 -4.68
N TYR A 301 10.00 8.82 -5.13
CA TYR A 301 11.04 9.78 -4.77
C TYR A 301 11.14 9.99 -3.26
N THR A 302 10.00 10.06 -2.59
CA THR A 302 9.96 10.23 -1.12
C THR A 302 10.32 8.97 -0.34
N GLN A 303 10.24 7.78 -0.96
CA GLN A 303 10.24 6.49 -0.23
C GLN A 303 11.33 5.50 -0.68
N VAL A 304 11.68 5.41 -1.96
CA VAL A 304 12.64 4.44 -2.52
C VAL A 304 13.97 4.47 -1.78
N ASN A 305 14.51 5.66 -1.48
CA ASN A 305 15.76 5.79 -0.75
C ASN A 305 15.69 5.29 0.70
N GLN A 306 14.50 5.11 1.26
CA GLN A 306 14.31 4.66 2.63
C GLN A 306 13.89 3.18 2.66
N THR A 307 13.01 2.74 1.76
CA THR A 307 12.55 1.34 1.67
C THR A 307 13.63 0.43 1.08
N ALA A 308 14.37 0.86 0.05
CA ALA A 308 15.49 0.08 -0.50
C ALA A 308 16.70 0.04 0.44
N LYS A 309 16.77 0.98 1.40
CA LYS A 309 17.76 0.97 2.50
C LYS A 309 17.32 0.12 3.68
N ALA A 310 16.05 -0.26 3.77
CA ALA A 310 15.68 -1.33 4.69
C ALA A 310 16.45 -2.56 4.21
N LYS A 311 17.43 -3.01 5.01
CA LYS A 311 18.35 -4.13 4.72
C LYS A 311 17.64 -5.48 4.52
N GLN A 312 16.33 -5.47 4.31
CA GLN A 312 15.40 -6.59 4.35
C GLN A 312 14.95 -7.06 2.97
N LEU A 313 15.20 -6.30 1.90
CA LEU A 313 14.88 -6.76 0.54
C LEU A 313 16.09 -7.44 -0.10
N ASP A 314 15.90 -8.66 -0.59
CA ASP A 314 16.89 -9.36 -1.41
C ASP A 314 17.09 -8.65 -2.76
N ASN A 315 18.10 -9.09 -3.53
CA ASN A 315 18.47 -8.44 -4.79
C ASN A 315 17.40 -8.58 -5.87
N PHE A 316 16.70 -9.71 -5.93
CA PHE A 316 15.65 -9.95 -6.90
C PHE A 316 14.45 -9.02 -6.62
N THR A 317 14.01 -8.93 -5.36
CA THR A 317 12.96 -7.98 -4.95
C THR A 317 13.32 -6.54 -5.30
N LYS A 318 14.58 -6.13 -5.12
CA LYS A 318 15.04 -4.78 -5.48
C LYS A 318 14.99 -4.50 -6.98
N GLN A 319 15.17 -5.51 -7.81
CA GLN A 319 15.04 -5.39 -9.26
C GLN A 319 13.57 -5.21 -9.65
N LEU A 320 12.68 -6.07 -9.14
CA LEU A 320 11.24 -5.94 -9.35
C LEU A 320 10.72 -4.57 -8.89
N TYR A 321 11.13 -4.14 -7.69
CA TYR A 321 10.76 -2.84 -7.14
C TYR A 321 11.20 -1.66 -8.03
N ALA A 322 12.32 -1.80 -8.74
CA ALA A 322 12.83 -0.74 -9.60
C ALA A 322 12.06 -0.60 -10.92
N VAL A 323 11.45 -1.69 -11.41
CA VAL A 323 10.72 -1.71 -12.68
C VAL A 323 9.20 -1.63 -12.51
N SER A 324 8.65 -2.07 -11.37
CA SER A 324 7.22 -2.02 -11.11
C SER A 324 6.75 -0.58 -10.83
N PRO A 325 5.75 -0.05 -11.55
CA PRO A 325 5.18 1.23 -11.20
C PRO A 325 4.48 1.13 -9.85
N CYS A 326 4.63 2.16 -9.03
CA CYS A 326 4.00 2.21 -7.70
C CYS A 326 4.46 1.09 -6.74
N ALA A 327 5.66 0.53 -6.93
CA ALA A 327 6.17 -0.58 -6.10
C ALA A 327 6.02 -0.35 -4.58
N ALA A 328 6.19 0.90 -4.11
CA ALA A 328 6.00 1.26 -2.70
C ALA A 328 4.57 1.10 -2.17
N GLU A 329 3.57 1.27 -3.03
CA GLU A 329 2.16 1.05 -2.69
C GLU A 329 1.83 -0.45 -2.70
N PHE A 330 2.31 -1.21 -3.69
CA PHE A 330 2.16 -2.67 -3.71
C PHE A 330 2.88 -3.36 -2.55
N TYR A 331 4.05 -2.86 -2.17
CA TYR A 331 4.74 -3.31 -0.95
C TYR A 331 3.87 -3.09 0.29
N ARG A 332 3.33 -1.87 0.47
CA ARG A 332 2.46 -1.55 1.62
C ARG A 332 1.19 -2.38 1.63
N TYR A 333 0.56 -2.58 0.47
CA TYR A 333 -0.60 -3.45 0.34
C TYR A 333 -0.26 -4.88 0.80
N THR A 334 0.77 -5.48 0.22
CA THR A 334 1.16 -6.87 0.49
C THR A 334 1.54 -7.08 1.95
N GLN A 335 2.41 -6.22 2.50
CA GLN A 335 2.83 -6.32 3.90
C GLN A 335 1.67 -6.07 4.86
N TRP A 336 0.75 -5.15 4.56
CA TRP A 336 -0.43 -4.94 5.38
C TRP A 336 -1.31 -6.20 5.45
N HIS A 337 -1.48 -6.92 4.33
CA HIS A 337 -2.20 -8.19 4.32
C HIS A 337 -1.46 -9.30 5.08
N ASN A 338 -0.13 -9.41 4.94
CA ASN A 338 0.69 -10.32 5.75
C ASN A 338 0.45 -10.09 7.25
N TYR A 339 0.52 -8.83 7.71
CA TYR A 339 0.29 -8.51 9.12
C TYR A 339 -1.15 -8.69 9.58
N ALA A 340 -2.13 -8.48 8.69
CA ALA A 340 -3.55 -8.70 9.00
C ALA A 340 -3.84 -10.18 9.28
N ILE A 341 -3.27 -11.09 8.47
CA ILE A 341 -3.39 -12.53 8.69
C ILE A 341 -2.73 -12.91 10.02
N GLU A 342 -1.50 -12.44 10.26
CA GLU A 342 -0.76 -12.74 11.50
C GLU A 342 -1.49 -12.22 12.75
N ALA A 343 -2.07 -11.01 12.71
CA ALA A 343 -2.86 -10.45 13.82
C ALA A 343 -4.18 -11.21 14.06
N ALA A 344 -4.65 -11.96 13.07
CA ALA A 344 -5.90 -12.72 13.11
C ALA A 344 -5.71 -14.21 13.42
N LYS A 345 -4.48 -14.73 13.48
CA LYS A 345 -4.16 -16.17 13.56
C LYS A 345 -4.88 -16.95 14.67
N ASP A 346 -5.12 -16.30 15.82
CA ASP A 346 -5.75 -16.92 16.99
C ASP A 346 -7.27 -16.67 17.06
N LYS A 347 -7.91 -16.26 15.95
CA LYS A 347 -9.32 -15.87 15.90
C LYS A 347 -10.01 -16.49 14.69
N PRO A 348 -11.31 -16.82 14.77
CA PRO A 348 -12.10 -17.14 13.58
C PRO A 348 -12.04 -15.98 12.58
N VAL A 349 -11.76 -16.31 11.31
CA VAL A 349 -11.66 -15.34 10.21
C VAL A 349 -12.69 -15.66 9.13
N HIS A 350 -13.43 -14.64 8.71
CA HIS A 350 -14.22 -14.67 7.48
C HIS A 350 -13.54 -13.80 6.44
N THR A 351 -12.99 -14.43 5.40
CA THR A 351 -12.36 -13.71 4.29
C THR A 351 -13.42 -13.31 3.28
N LEU A 352 -13.45 -12.03 2.94
CA LEU A 352 -14.42 -11.44 2.01
C LEU A 352 -13.66 -10.85 0.83
N PHE A 353 -13.86 -11.40 -0.36
CA PHE A 353 -13.40 -10.80 -1.62
C PHE A 353 -14.42 -9.76 -2.07
N TYR A 354 -14.00 -8.50 -2.18
CA TYR A 354 -14.90 -7.37 -2.41
C TYR A 354 -15.69 -7.50 -3.71
N GLU A 355 -15.10 -8.13 -4.72
CA GLU A 355 -15.70 -8.36 -6.03
C GLU A 355 -16.89 -9.34 -5.97
N ASN A 356 -16.95 -10.22 -4.96
CA ASN A 356 -18.03 -11.18 -4.78
C ASN A 356 -19.39 -10.50 -4.54
N TYR A 357 -19.42 -9.27 -4.06
CA TYR A 357 -20.66 -8.49 -4.01
C TYR A 357 -21.26 -8.23 -5.40
N THR A 358 -20.43 -8.23 -6.46
CA THR A 358 -20.89 -8.10 -7.85
C THR A 358 -21.49 -9.42 -8.35
N GLU A 359 -20.76 -10.51 -8.12
CA GLU A 359 -21.02 -11.80 -8.77
C GLU A 359 -22.05 -12.62 -8.01
N ASN A 360 -21.97 -12.63 -6.68
CA ASN A 360 -22.69 -13.53 -5.79
C ASN A 360 -23.28 -12.79 -4.58
N PHE A 361 -23.87 -11.59 -4.81
CA PHE A 361 -24.31 -10.67 -3.77
C PHE A 361 -25.03 -11.33 -2.58
N ASN A 362 -26.13 -12.06 -2.84
CA ASN A 362 -26.95 -12.64 -1.77
C ASN A 362 -26.17 -13.68 -0.96
N GLN A 363 -25.36 -14.51 -1.62
CA GLN A 363 -24.54 -15.50 -0.94
C GLN A 363 -23.50 -14.81 -0.05
N THR A 364 -22.74 -13.86 -0.61
CA THR A 364 -21.70 -13.12 0.14
C THR A 364 -22.28 -12.35 1.33
N ALA A 365 -23.43 -11.70 1.15
CA ALA A 365 -24.08 -10.97 2.23
C ALA A 365 -24.58 -11.90 3.34
N ASN A 366 -25.18 -13.04 2.98
CA ASN A 366 -25.70 -14.00 3.95
C ASN A 366 -24.57 -14.72 4.71
N GLU A 367 -23.50 -15.13 4.03
CA GLU A 367 -22.32 -15.73 4.68
C GLU A 367 -21.68 -14.75 5.68
N LEU A 368 -21.60 -13.47 5.31
CA LEU A 368 -21.13 -12.43 6.23
C LEU A 368 -22.05 -12.31 7.45
N LEU A 369 -23.37 -12.18 7.26
CA LEU A 369 -24.32 -12.02 8.39
C LEU A 369 -24.36 -13.26 9.30
N ASP A 370 -24.29 -14.46 8.72
CA ASP A 370 -24.19 -15.72 9.47
C ASP A 370 -22.92 -15.74 10.34
N PHE A 371 -21.77 -15.39 9.77
CA PHE A 371 -20.52 -15.29 10.54
C PHE A 371 -20.61 -14.27 11.70
N LEU A 372 -21.35 -13.18 11.49
CA LEU A 372 -21.60 -12.14 12.49
C LEU A 372 -22.67 -12.54 13.54
N GLU A 373 -23.36 -13.67 13.37
CA GLU A 373 -24.52 -14.08 14.17
C GLU A 373 -25.64 -13.03 14.16
N LEU A 374 -25.98 -12.53 12.97
CA LEU A 374 -27.00 -11.51 12.76
C LEU A 374 -28.17 -12.03 11.93
N ASP A 375 -29.39 -11.79 12.41
CA ASP A 375 -30.61 -12.07 11.66
C ASP A 375 -30.79 -11.07 10.51
N VAL A 376 -31.33 -11.54 9.39
CA VAL A 376 -31.74 -10.68 8.27
C VAL A 376 -33.13 -10.11 8.57
N VAL A 377 -33.23 -8.80 8.79
CA VAL A 377 -34.49 -8.08 9.06
C VAL A 377 -34.90 -7.13 7.93
N GLY A 378 -33.99 -6.88 6.97
CA GLY A 378 -34.18 -5.92 5.89
C GLY A 378 -33.31 -6.21 4.67
N GLY A 379 -33.27 -5.26 3.75
CA GLY A 379 -32.40 -5.28 2.56
C GLY A 379 -31.25 -4.27 2.67
N PRO A 380 -30.31 -4.27 1.72
CA PRO A 380 -29.29 -3.23 1.66
C PRO A 380 -29.94 -1.85 1.48
N GLU A 381 -29.46 -0.85 2.22
CA GLU A 381 -29.93 0.54 2.09
C GLU A 381 -29.60 1.13 0.71
N GLU A 382 -28.45 0.74 0.16
CA GLU A 382 -27.96 1.17 -1.14
C GLU A 382 -27.66 -0.05 -2.01
N SER A 383 -28.09 -0.01 -3.28
CA SER A 383 -27.70 -1.05 -4.24
C SER A 383 -26.18 -1.10 -4.35
N PHE A 384 -25.62 -2.32 -4.38
CA PHE A 384 -24.20 -2.47 -4.64
C PHE A 384 -23.89 -1.86 -6.00
N GLN A 385 -22.98 -0.90 -6.01
CA GLN A 385 -22.40 -0.38 -7.24
C GLN A 385 -21.16 -1.23 -7.51
N PRO A 386 -21.13 -2.01 -8.60
CA PRO A 386 -19.98 -2.82 -8.96
C PRO A 386 -18.69 -2.04 -8.79
N GLY A 387 -17.69 -2.70 -8.21
CA GLY A 387 -16.40 -2.08 -7.94
C GLY A 387 -15.84 -1.45 -9.22
N LYS A 388 -15.32 -0.23 -9.13
CA LYS A 388 -14.55 0.35 -10.23
C LYS A 388 -13.34 -0.53 -10.47
N GLN A 389 -13.26 -1.05 -11.69
CA GLN A 389 -12.07 -1.70 -12.24
C GLN A 389 -11.22 -0.65 -12.97
N TYR A 390 -9.90 -0.85 -12.95
CA TYR A 390 -8.94 0.11 -13.50
C TYR A 390 -7.88 -0.53 -14.41
N PRO A 391 -8.23 -1.43 -15.35
CA PRO A 391 -7.25 -2.11 -16.19
C PRO A 391 -6.43 -1.11 -17.05
N GLU A 392 -7.02 0.03 -17.41
CA GLU A 392 -6.38 1.05 -18.26
C GLU A 392 -5.20 1.77 -17.59
N TYR A 393 -4.98 1.54 -16.29
CA TYR A 393 -3.87 2.15 -15.54
C TYR A 393 -2.55 1.37 -15.65
N PHE A 394 -2.52 0.19 -16.26
CA PHE A 394 -1.35 -0.69 -16.34
C PHE A 394 -1.19 -1.32 -17.74
N THR A 395 0.03 -1.46 -18.25
CA THR A 395 0.33 -2.41 -19.35
C THR A 395 0.41 -3.82 -18.82
N GLU A 396 0.34 -4.80 -19.72
CA GLU A 396 0.61 -6.21 -19.46
C GLU A 396 2.00 -6.41 -18.80
N ASP A 397 3.07 -5.82 -19.37
CA ASP A 397 4.41 -5.89 -18.75
C ASP A 397 4.44 -5.38 -17.31
N GLU A 398 3.75 -4.26 -17.05
CA GLU A 398 3.69 -3.68 -15.70
C GLU A 398 2.93 -4.61 -14.74
N GLN A 399 1.86 -5.24 -15.22
CA GLN A 399 1.11 -6.23 -14.47
C GLN A 399 1.97 -7.46 -14.15
N TYR A 400 2.74 -7.97 -15.10
CA TYR A 400 3.67 -9.09 -14.90
C TYR A 400 4.72 -8.80 -13.82
N PHE A 401 5.38 -7.63 -13.88
CA PHE A 401 6.36 -7.25 -12.86
C PHE A 401 5.72 -7.03 -11.49
N ILE A 402 4.52 -6.45 -11.44
CA ILE A 402 3.77 -6.27 -10.19
C ILE A 402 3.37 -7.63 -9.60
N ALA A 403 2.90 -8.58 -10.43
CA ALA A 403 2.51 -9.90 -9.99
C ALA A 403 3.68 -10.63 -9.34
N ASN A 404 4.86 -10.61 -9.99
CA ASN A 404 6.10 -11.14 -9.43
C ASN A 404 6.51 -10.44 -8.12
N LEU A 405 6.40 -9.11 -8.06
CA LEU A 405 6.71 -8.35 -6.85
C LEU A 405 5.79 -8.74 -5.69
N VAL A 406 4.48 -8.85 -5.93
CA VAL A 406 3.50 -9.22 -4.90
C VAL A 406 3.72 -10.67 -4.46
N ARG A 407 3.92 -11.60 -5.40
CA ARG A 407 4.22 -13.01 -5.11
C ARG A 407 5.44 -13.15 -4.19
N HIS A 408 6.51 -12.42 -4.48
CA HIS A 408 7.75 -12.52 -3.70
C HIS A 408 7.67 -11.83 -2.33
N LEU A 409 6.80 -10.84 -2.17
CA LEU A 409 6.60 -10.13 -0.90
C LEU A 409 5.56 -10.79 0.02
N ALA A 410 4.64 -11.57 -0.54
CA ALA A 410 3.54 -12.19 0.18
C ALA A 410 4.04 -13.40 0.98
N THR A 411 3.47 -13.64 2.18
CA THR A 411 3.57 -14.97 2.79
C THR A 411 2.75 -15.97 1.99
N ASN A 412 2.93 -17.27 2.24
CA ASN A 412 2.18 -18.32 1.55
C ASN A 412 0.66 -18.14 1.71
N GLU A 413 0.20 -17.75 2.90
CA GLU A 413 -1.21 -17.50 3.19
C GLU A 413 -1.73 -16.29 2.42
N THR A 414 -0.97 -15.17 2.44
CA THR A 414 -1.34 -13.96 1.68
C THR A 414 -1.37 -14.26 0.19
N TRP A 415 -0.39 -14.98 -0.35
CA TRP A 415 -0.36 -15.36 -1.75
C TRP A 415 -1.54 -16.26 -2.11
N GLY A 416 -1.89 -17.22 -1.26
CA GLY A 416 -3.07 -18.07 -1.43
C GLY A 416 -4.38 -17.27 -1.57
N LEU A 417 -4.47 -16.11 -0.92
CA LEU A 417 -5.61 -15.19 -1.03
C LEU A 417 -5.52 -14.23 -2.22
N LEU A 418 -4.34 -14.00 -2.79
CA LEU A 418 -4.15 -12.99 -3.84
C LEU A 418 -3.94 -13.58 -5.23
N LYS A 419 -3.50 -14.84 -5.32
CA LYS A 419 -3.05 -15.46 -6.57
C LYS A 419 -4.08 -15.38 -7.69
N HIS A 420 -5.38 -15.52 -7.38
CA HIS A 420 -6.44 -15.51 -8.39
C HIS A 420 -6.61 -14.16 -9.09
N TYR A 421 -6.12 -13.06 -8.51
CA TYR A 421 -6.06 -11.77 -9.19
C TYR A 421 -4.90 -11.66 -10.20
N PHE A 422 -4.01 -12.66 -10.22
CA PHE A 422 -2.84 -12.75 -11.09
C PHE A 422 -2.91 -13.96 -12.04
N ASP A 423 -4.00 -14.74 -12.01
CA ASP A 423 -4.25 -15.82 -12.95
C ASP A 423 -4.27 -15.26 -14.39
N GLY A 424 -3.48 -15.85 -15.27
CA GLY A 424 -3.30 -15.39 -16.66
C GLY A 424 -2.36 -14.20 -16.84
N ILE A 425 -1.79 -13.63 -15.76
CA ILE A 425 -0.69 -12.66 -15.82
C ILE A 425 0.65 -13.38 -15.62
N LEU A 426 0.71 -14.18 -14.56
CA LEU A 426 1.76 -15.16 -14.43
C LEU A 426 1.28 -16.32 -15.28
N GLU A 427 1.89 -16.53 -16.44
CA GLU A 427 1.79 -17.83 -17.08
C GLU A 427 2.21 -18.86 -16.03
N ASP A 428 1.63 -20.05 -16.08
CA ASP A 428 2.19 -21.18 -15.37
C ASP A 428 3.56 -21.41 -16.01
N ASP A 429 4.54 -20.61 -15.60
CA ASP A 429 5.90 -21.04 -15.42
C ASP A 429 5.75 -22.21 -14.42
N GLU A 430 5.27 -23.36 -14.92
CA GLU A 430 5.99 -24.62 -14.81
C GLU A 430 7.46 -24.25 -15.12
N LEU A 431 8.10 -23.59 -14.16
CA LEU A 431 9.47 -23.80 -13.80
C LEU A 431 9.51 -25.30 -13.67
N ASP A 432 9.84 -25.95 -14.80
CA ASP A 432 10.05 -27.37 -14.95
C ASP A 432 10.61 -27.81 -13.62
N SER A 433 9.72 -28.43 -12.86
CA SER A 433 9.98 -28.90 -11.52
C SER A 433 11.28 -29.63 -11.63
N GLU A 434 12.32 -29.05 -11.00
CA GLU A 434 13.60 -29.68 -10.69
C GLU A 434 13.74 -30.97 -11.48
N GLU A 435 14.11 -30.88 -12.76
CA GLU A 435 14.66 -32.04 -13.45
C GLU A 435 15.77 -32.46 -12.49
N ASP A 436 15.55 -33.59 -11.79
CA ASP A 436 16.37 -34.09 -10.73
C ASP A 436 17.81 -34.01 -11.22
N VAL A 437 18.52 -32.93 -10.88
CA VAL A 437 19.96 -32.86 -11.09
C VAL A 437 20.46 -33.82 -10.04
N GLU A 438 20.52 -35.09 -10.42
CA GLU A 438 21.19 -36.15 -9.70
C GLU A 438 22.46 -35.52 -9.16
N ALA A 439 22.50 -35.36 -7.83
CA ALA A 439 23.69 -34.91 -7.16
C ALA A 439 24.82 -35.82 -7.67
N PRO A 440 25.92 -35.27 -8.23
CA PRO A 440 27.00 -36.10 -8.70
C PRO A 440 27.41 -37.02 -7.56
N GLU A 441 27.38 -38.33 -7.81
CA GLU A 441 27.80 -39.36 -6.86
C GLU A 441 29.10 -38.90 -6.20
N GLU A 442 29.06 -38.71 -4.88
CA GLU A 442 30.27 -38.47 -4.08
C GLU A 442 31.17 -39.69 -4.27
N THR A 443 32.19 -39.56 -5.13
CA THR A 443 33.30 -40.49 -5.14
C THR A 443 34.01 -40.37 -3.80
N GLU A 444 33.90 -41.41 -2.98
CA GLU A 444 34.66 -41.63 -1.76
C GLU A 444 36.17 -41.44 -2.03
N GLU A 445 36.69 -40.25 -1.76
CA GLU A 445 38.13 -40.02 -1.68
C GLU A 445 38.58 -40.31 -0.25
N GLN A 446 39.19 -41.49 -0.14
CA GLN A 446 39.91 -42.07 0.98
C GLN A 446 40.80 -41.02 1.67
N THR A 447 40.44 -40.59 2.88
CA THR A 447 41.35 -39.82 3.75
C THR A 447 42.05 -40.79 4.70
N ASP A 448 43.26 -41.17 4.31
CA ASP A 448 44.23 -41.80 5.21
C ASP A 448 44.74 -40.77 6.24
N GLU A 449 44.61 -41.16 7.50
CA GLU A 449 45.68 -41.13 8.50
C GLU A 449 46.47 -39.81 8.66
N PHE A 450 46.06 -38.96 9.61
CA PHE A 450 47.03 -38.18 10.38
C PHE A 450 46.63 -38.07 11.84
N ASP A 451 47.34 -38.85 12.64
CA ASP A 451 47.27 -38.96 14.07
C ASP A 451 48.23 -37.93 14.72
N LYS A 452 47.76 -37.31 15.82
CA LYS A 452 48.50 -36.79 16.99
C LYS A 452 48.94 -35.32 17.12
N LEU A 453 48.86 -34.94 18.41
CA LEU A 453 49.42 -33.81 19.17
C LEU A 453 48.54 -32.54 19.15
N GLY A 454 48.09 -32.00 20.28
CA GLY A 454 48.40 -32.26 21.68
C GLY A 454 47.53 -31.38 22.58
N ASP A 455 47.67 -31.65 23.88
CA ASP A 455 46.99 -31.09 25.03
C ASP A 455 47.18 -29.56 25.23
N ASP A 456 46.37 -29.02 26.16
CA ASP A 456 46.54 -27.83 27.04
C ASP A 456 45.27 -26.95 27.00
N GLU A 457 44.34 -27.08 27.97
CA GLU A 457 44.31 -26.46 29.32
C GLU A 457 43.95 -24.96 29.36
N ASP A 458 43.16 -24.62 30.39
CA ASP A 458 42.77 -23.31 30.94
C ASP A 458 41.58 -22.57 30.26
N ALA A 459 40.38 -22.59 30.83
CA ALA A 459 39.91 -21.85 32.02
C ALA A 459 39.91 -20.32 31.82
N GLU A 460 38.72 -19.72 31.73
CA GLU A 460 38.34 -18.59 32.59
C GLU A 460 36.85 -18.27 32.44
N GLU A 461 36.20 -18.34 33.60
CA GLU A 461 34.81 -18.04 33.91
C GLU A 461 34.81 -16.61 34.49
N GLU A 462 34.29 -15.61 33.77
CA GLU A 462 34.04 -14.28 34.35
C GLU A 462 32.54 -14.00 34.45
N ASP A 463 32.10 -14.21 35.69
CA ASP A 463 30.92 -13.65 36.34
C ASP A 463 31.02 -12.12 36.43
N SER A 464 29.97 -11.40 36.04
CA SER A 464 29.77 -10.03 36.52
C SER A 464 28.28 -9.75 36.77
N THR A 465 27.90 -10.05 38.00
CA THR A 465 26.85 -9.35 38.75
C THR A 465 27.06 -7.83 38.72
N VAL A 466 26.04 -7.07 38.34
CA VAL A 466 25.91 -5.65 38.72
C VAL A 466 24.60 -5.49 39.50
N ASP A 467 24.78 -5.22 40.78
CA ASP A 467 23.75 -4.90 41.76
C ASP A 467 23.35 -3.41 41.71
N LYS A 468 22.16 -3.17 42.21
CA LYS A 468 21.41 -1.91 42.32
C LYS A 468 22.04 -0.97 43.35
N SER A 469 21.91 0.35 43.14
CA SER A 469 21.32 1.30 44.10
C SER A 469 21.52 2.77 43.66
N ILE A 470 20.44 3.49 43.36
CA ILE A 470 19.80 4.57 44.16
C ILE A 470 18.62 5.13 43.33
#